data_AF-L0RXY8-F1
#
_entry.id   AF-L0RXY8-F1
#
_cell.length_a   1.000
_cell.length_b   1.000
_cell.length_c   1.000
_cell.angle_alpha   90.00
_cell.angle_beta   90.00
_cell.angle_gamma   90.00
#
_symmetry.space_group_name_H-M   'P 1'
#
loop_
_entity.id
_entity.type
_entity.pdbx_description
1 polymer ?
#
loop_
_entity_poly.entity_id
_entity_poly.type
_entity_poly.pdbx_seq_one_letter_code
_entity_poly.pdbx_strand_id
1 'polypeptide(L)'
;MNKRKQKKIFLGFSILAFLISSATAIWTIWNAKDNKKFSEYDKLIEELKKEKNLVLSLEHKKKAEDFLNNPRYKNSSKENIEIIKKVINEIKNQNSKEKDKIKDLISKVKLTSKKTKLEKDLLNAKNSNDKQKIMDYAIKLTDIELAIDSNLERIEAKELIKKIKDTNKKKYLENKLVSIKNLNDLDLLISDIERELLKQGVNDYISAKRNALKTKIAASKLDADEKTNLSKLINDSKTMSSLFENEVNVNFEIAKSGLKKEIKDKIDRLKDNDFKKSVQNSLNKAKNIKDYYDILNKINEHEFNNKKADAIKSLDDLTDENKKNDFTRELNNLTFAKPNANDELNRIINEINKLKHRQIDFIIDEVKKLPYPNGMDSIAVKDLTKKLDDIKSDDALSNLEKFNKANEIIGKNLDTYKSKINDAKDKISKLSPESAKKADEQLNQTSLLVADVKLPNHSFDELDESLKDLFNIDKQSAKNKINTIAGAKLNNQEKSKFINLIDDPKVDDWSKILDIIDKVKIAVGKKDLEDQAKVLNYPLGENSNAVKSLIKQINSNGADKIDAIQKVESFRQKLSELSRKINDARKLISKLSKSKQTELNNELNDANDLDKLNLLIKKANDVFKAEQIKALKSELD
;
A
#
# COMPACT_ATOMS: atom_id res chain seq x y z
N MET A 1 -64.96 -23.76 -43.25
CA MET A 1 -65.91 -23.32 -42.21
C MET A 1 -65.15 -22.60 -41.10
N ASN A 2 -65.17 -21.26 -41.05
CA ASN A 2 -66.05 -20.45 -40.20
C ASN A 2 -65.70 -20.46 -38.69
N LYS A 3 -64.89 -19.49 -38.21
CA LYS A 3 -65.35 -18.24 -37.56
C LYS A 3 -64.21 -17.50 -36.84
N ARG A 4 -64.34 -16.16 -36.90
CA ARG A 4 -63.50 -15.07 -36.36
C ARG A 4 -63.43 -15.03 -34.83
N LYS A 5 -62.39 -14.39 -34.27
CA LYS A 5 -62.50 -13.25 -33.33
C LYS A 5 -61.15 -12.51 -33.06
N GLN A 6 -61.15 -11.25 -33.52
CA GLN A 6 -60.55 -10.02 -32.95
C GLN A 6 -59.13 -10.02 -32.35
N LYS A 7 -58.19 -9.41 -33.09
CA LYS A 7 -57.04 -8.67 -32.52
C LYS A 7 -57.40 -7.17 -32.44
N LYS A 8 -57.36 -6.60 -31.23
CA LYS A 8 -57.34 -5.16 -30.98
C LYS A 8 -55.89 -4.68 -31.10
N ILE A 9 -55.60 -3.81 -32.06
CA ILE A 9 -54.42 -2.94 -32.05
C ILE A 9 -54.94 -1.53 -31.73
N PHE A 10 -54.39 -0.96 -30.67
CA PHE A 10 -54.74 0.33 -30.12
C PHE A 10 -54.01 1.41 -30.93
N LEU A 11 -54.76 2.19 -31.70
CA LEU A 11 -54.29 3.37 -32.44
C LEU A 11 -54.44 4.59 -31.52
N GLY A 12 -53.33 5.23 -31.15
CA GLY A 12 -53.29 6.37 -30.23
C GLY A 12 -53.12 7.71 -30.96
N PHE A 13 -54.24 8.32 -31.33
CA PHE A 13 -54.54 9.75 -31.38
C PHE A 13 -53.52 10.76 -31.95
N SER A 14 -53.67 11.08 -33.23
CA SER A 14 -53.44 12.43 -33.78
C SER A 14 -54.78 13.18 -33.85
N ILE A 15 -55.03 14.10 -32.92
CA ILE A 15 -56.20 14.99 -32.96
C ILE A 15 -55.80 16.24 -33.73
N LEU A 16 -56.28 16.34 -34.98
CA LEU A 16 -56.54 17.61 -35.64
C LEU A 16 -58.03 17.64 -35.97
N ALA A 17 -58.81 18.26 -35.09
CA ALA A 17 -60.26 18.34 -35.23
C ALA A 17 -60.63 19.55 -36.11
N PHE A 18 -61.29 19.21 -37.22
CA PHE A 18 -62.08 20.06 -38.09
C PHE A 18 -63.51 20.13 -37.53
N LEU A 19 -64.16 21.30 -37.51
CA LEU A 19 -65.63 21.56 -37.42
C LEU A 19 -65.78 23.09 -37.67
N ILE A 20 -66.65 23.64 -38.55
CA ILE A 20 -68.02 23.28 -38.97
C ILE A 20 -68.26 23.70 -40.44
N SER A 21 -69.13 22.95 -41.13
CA SER A 21 -69.69 23.14 -42.48
C SER A 21 -71.22 23.32 -42.45
N SER A 22 -71.82 24.15 -43.33
CA SER A 22 -72.91 23.82 -44.30
C SER A 22 -73.71 25.04 -44.82
N ALA A 23 -73.63 25.35 -46.13
CA ALA A 23 -74.69 25.40 -47.19
C ALA A 23 -75.65 26.62 -47.19
N THR A 24 -76.04 27.33 -48.28
CA THR A 24 -76.19 27.01 -49.73
C THR A 24 -76.25 28.30 -50.62
N ALA A 25 -76.03 28.13 -51.94
CA ALA A 25 -75.90 29.04 -53.12
C ALA A 25 -76.92 30.23 -53.30
N ILE A 26 -76.72 31.31 -54.09
CA ILE A 26 -76.45 31.49 -55.55
C ILE A 26 -76.07 32.97 -55.87
N TRP A 27 -75.14 33.19 -56.82
CA TRP A 27 -74.92 34.31 -57.81
C TRP A 27 -75.01 35.78 -57.35
N THR A 28 -73.95 36.59 -57.47
CA THR A 28 -73.59 37.25 -58.73
C THR A 28 -72.07 37.42 -58.92
N ILE A 29 -71.62 37.12 -60.15
CA ILE A 29 -70.28 37.42 -60.65
C ILE A 29 -70.26 38.89 -61.08
N TRP A 30 -69.54 39.73 -60.35
CA TRP A 30 -68.81 40.88 -60.87
C TRP A 30 -67.63 41.17 -59.90
N ASN A 31 -66.40 41.25 -60.43
CA ASN A 31 -65.11 41.53 -59.76
C ASN A 31 -64.38 40.38 -58.99
N ALA A 32 -64.10 39.25 -59.66
CA ALA A 32 -63.29 38.15 -59.09
C ALA A 32 -61.77 38.45 -58.95
N LYS A 33 -61.21 39.41 -59.69
CA LYS A 33 -59.77 39.75 -59.64
C LYS A 33 -59.41 40.71 -58.50
N ASP A 34 -60.36 41.57 -58.10
CA ASP A 34 -60.17 42.52 -57.00
C ASP A 34 -60.60 41.93 -55.64
N ASN A 35 -61.65 41.09 -55.60
CA ASN A 35 -62.04 40.36 -54.38
C ASN A 35 -60.96 39.35 -53.89
N LYS A 36 -60.21 38.72 -54.80
CA LYS A 36 -59.13 37.78 -54.44
C LYS A 36 -57.91 38.51 -53.85
N LYS A 37 -57.60 39.73 -54.34
CA LYS A 37 -56.54 40.59 -53.79
C LYS A 37 -56.89 41.17 -52.43
N PHE A 38 -58.16 41.54 -52.23
CA PHE A 38 -58.65 42.01 -50.92
C PHE A 38 -58.48 40.92 -49.85
N SER A 39 -58.88 39.68 -50.16
CA SER A 39 -58.69 38.52 -49.25
C SER A 39 -57.22 38.17 -48.98
N GLU A 40 -56.31 38.39 -49.94
CA GLU A 40 -54.86 38.19 -49.73
C GLU A 40 -54.26 39.28 -48.82
N TYR A 41 -54.67 40.54 -49.02
CA TYR A 41 -54.19 41.65 -48.20
C TYR A 41 -54.60 41.53 -46.74
N ASP A 42 -55.87 41.16 -46.47
CA ASP A 42 -56.36 40.94 -45.11
C ASP A 42 -55.60 39.80 -44.40
N LYS A 43 -55.25 38.74 -45.12
CA LYS A 43 -54.41 37.65 -44.58
C LYS A 43 -53.01 38.13 -44.22
N LEU A 44 -52.41 38.99 -45.03
CA LEU A 44 -51.10 39.59 -44.74
C LEU A 44 -51.17 40.54 -43.53
N ILE A 45 -52.26 41.29 -43.37
CA ILE A 45 -52.48 42.14 -42.19
C ILE A 45 -52.58 41.28 -40.92
N GLU A 46 -53.36 40.19 -40.94
CA GLU A 46 -53.44 39.27 -39.81
C GLU A 46 -52.11 38.56 -39.52
N GLU A 47 -51.37 38.19 -40.56
CA GLU A 47 -50.03 37.64 -40.41
C GLU A 47 -49.07 38.66 -39.79
N LEU A 48 -49.08 39.91 -40.24
CA LEU A 48 -48.28 40.98 -39.64
C LEU A 48 -48.64 41.21 -38.17
N LYS A 49 -49.94 41.20 -37.80
CA LYS A 49 -50.39 41.29 -36.40
C LYS A 49 -49.86 40.11 -35.58
N LYS A 50 -49.91 38.90 -36.11
CA LYS A 50 -49.40 37.69 -35.46
C LYS A 50 -47.88 37.78 -35.23
N GLU A 51 -47.12 38.13 -36.27
CA GLU A 51 -45.66 38.24 -36.18
C GLU A 51 -45.23 39.39 -35.25
N LYS A 52 -45.95 40.53 -35.29
CA LYS A 52 -45.79 41.64 -34.33
C LYS A 52 -45.98 41.18 -32.89
N ASN A 53 -47.03 40.41 -32.63
CA ASN A 53 -47.32 39.95 -31.27
C ASN A 53 -46.25 38.99 -30.74
N LEU A 54 -45.49 38.32 -31.62
CA LEU A 54 -44.45 37.35 -31.27
C LEU A 54 -43.05 37.96 -31.11
N VAL A 55 -42.75 39.11 -31.72
CA VAL A 55 -41.39 39.67 -31.75
C VAL A 55 -41.01 40.35 -30.45
N LEU A 56 -39.80 40.06 -29.93
CA LEU A 56 -39.25 40.67 -28.72
C LEU A 56 -38.62 42.03 -29.01
N SER A 57 -37.97 42.18 -30.17
CA SER A 57 -37.35 43.44 -30.58
C SER A 57 -38.34 44.60 -30.62
N LEU A 58 -38.11 45.60 -29.77
CA LEU A 58 -38.93 46.81 -29.68
C LEU A 58 -38.97 47.57 -31.01
N GLU A 59 -37.84 47.61 -31.71
CA GLU A 59 -37.70 48.24 -33.04
C GLU A 59 -38.62 47.58 -34.07
N HIS A 60 -38.57 46.25 -34.18
CA HIS A 60 -39.37 45.51 -35.15
C HIS A 60 -40.87 45.52 -34.80
N LYS A 61 -41.19 45.56 -33.49
CA LYS A 61 -42.55 45.73 -33.01
C LYS A 61 -43.09 47.11 -33.42
N LYS A 62 -42.32 48.17 -33.19
CA LYS A 62 -42.68 49.54 -33.59
C LYS A 62 -42.85 49.64 -35.11
N LYS A 63 -41.95 49.05 -35.89
CA LYS A 63 -42.04 49.01 -37.35
C LYS A 63 -43.34 48.37 -37.85
N ALA A 64 -43.79 47.29 -37.21
CA ALA A 64 -45.08 46.69 -37.51
C ALA A 64 -46.26 47.59 -37.14
N GLU A 65 -46.18 48.29 -35.99
CA GLU A 65 -47.22 49.23 -35.54
C GLU A 65 -47.32 50.45 -36.44
N ASP A 66 -46.19 51.02 -36.83
CA ASP A 66 -46.12 52.14 -37.77
C ASP A 66 -46.74 51.76 -39.11
N PHE A 67 -46.51 50.53 -39.60
CA PHE A 67 -47.17 50.03 -40.80
C PHE A 67 -48.69 49.89 -40.61
N LEU A 68 -49.13 49.22 -39.53
CA LEU A 68 -50.55 48.96 -39.26
C LEU A 68 -51.37 50.23 -39.02
N ASN A 69 -50.76 51.28 -38.48
CA ASN A 69 -51.44 52.53 -38.13
C ASN A 69 -51.39 53.60 -39.24
N ASN A 70 -50.57 53.42 -40.27
CA ASN A 70 -50.42 54.42 -41.32
C ASN A 70 -51.64 54.41 -42.28
N PRO A 71 -52.34 55.56 -42.43
CA PRO A 71 -53.50 55.66 -43.32
C PRO A 71 -53.23 55.25 -44.78
N ARG A 72 -52.00 55.43 -45.28
CA ARG A 72 -51.58 55.06 -46.64
C ARG A 72 -51.74 53.56 -46.92
N TYR A 73 -51.65 52.73 -45.89
CA TYR A 73 -51.69 51.26 -45.99
C TYR A 73 -53.05 50.68 -45.60
N LYS A 74 -54.10 51.49 -45.44
CA LYS A 74 -55.46 50.99 -45.15
C LYS A 74 -56.12 50.24 -46.31
N ASN A 75 -55.77 50.57 -47.55
CA ASN A 75 -56.39 50.02 -48.75
C ASN A 75 -55.44 49.07 -49.49
N SER A 76 -56.01 48.01 -50.08
CA SER A 76 -55.28 47.04 -50.90
C SER A 76 -54.79 47.68 -52.20
N SER A 77 -53.47 47.70 -52.41
CA SER A 77 -52.81 48.07 -53.68
C SER A 77 -51.63 47.12 -53.96
N LYS A 78 -51.19 47.00 -55.22
CA LYS A 78 -50.01 46.17 -55.55
C LYS A 78 -48.76 46.61 -54.77
N GLU A 79 -48.54 47.92 -54.67
CA GLU A 79 -47.42 48.50 -53.92
C GLU A 79 -47.52 48.16 -52.43
N ASN A 80 -48.70 48.34 -51.83
CA ASN A 80 -48.92 48.04 -50.41
C ASN A 80 -48.74 46.55 -50.09
N ILE A 81 -49.14 45.64 -51.00
CA ILE A 81 -48.94 44.19 -50.87
C ILE A 81 -47.44 43.83 -50.83
N GLU A 82 -46.61 44.44 -51.68
CA GLU A 82 -45.17 44.17 -51.69
C GLU A 82 -44.48 44.74 -50.44
N ILE A 83 -44.88 45.94 -50.01
CA ILE A 83 -44.34 46.55 -48.79
C ILE A 83 -44.70 45.70 -47.56
N ILE A 84 -45.95 45.27 -47.39
CA ILE A 84 -46.33 44.45 -46.23
C ILE A 84 -45.60 43.10 -46.24
N LYS A 85 -45.42 42.46 -47.40
CA LYS A 85 -44.63 41.23 -47.52
C LYS A 85 -43.18 41.43 -47.07
N LYS A 86 -42.55 42.55 -47.44
CA LYS A 86 -41.19 42.90 -47.00
C LYS A 86 -41.12 43.09 -45.49
N VAL A 87 -42.06 43.82 -44.90
CA VAL A 87 -42.14 44.05 -43.45
C VAL A 87 -42.37 42.74 -42.70
N ILE A 88 -43.29 41.90 -43.16
CA ILE A 88 -43.56 40.57 -42.57
C ILE A 88 -42.29 39.71 -42.59
N ASN A 89 -41.61 39.61 -43.73
CA ASN A 89 -40.40 38.79 -43.86
C ASN A 89 -39.28 39.26 -42.94
N GLU A 90 -39.11 40.58 -42.78
CA GLU A 90 -38.12 41.14 -41.88
C GLU A 90 -38.43 40.78 -40.42
N ILE A 91 -39.68 40.94 -39.99
CA ILE A 91 -40.11 40.58 -38.63
C ILE A 91 -40.02 39.07 -38.41
N LYS A 92 -40.39 38.23 -39.39
CA LYS A 92 -40.25 36.77 -39.32
C LYS A 92 -38.79 36.34 -39.15
N ASN A 93 -37.88 36.95 -39.90
CA ASN A 93 -36.45 36.68 -39.79
C ASN A 93 -35.93 37.02 -38.40
N GLN A 94 -36.34 38.17 -37.85
CA GLN A 94 -36.00 38.56 -36.49
C GLN A 94 -36.61 37.60 -35.45
N ASN A 95 -37.88 37.22 -35.61
CA ASN A 95 -38.56 36.22 -34.78
C ASN A 95 -37.82 34.87 -34.76
N SER A 96 -37.30 34.42 -35.91
CA SER A 96 -36.50 33.19 -36.01
C SER A 96 -35.18 33.33 -35.25
N LYS A 97 -34.45 34.43 -35.43
CA LYS A 97 -33.19 34.69 -34.70
C LYS A 97 -33.40 34.69 -33.18
N GLU A 98 -34.46 35.34 -32.71
CA GLU A 98 -34.83 35.35 -31.29
C GLU A 98 -35.17 33.94 -30.78
N LYS A 99 -35.92 33.15 -31.57
CA LYS A 99 -36.26 31.78 -31.21
C LYS A 99 -35.01 30.90 -31.11
N ASP A 100 -34.04 31.05 -32.01
CA ASP A 100 -32.81 30.25 -31.98
C ASP A 100 -31.89 30.66 -30.81
N LYS A 101 -31.85 31.94 -30.43
CA LYS A 101 -31.21 32.38 -29.18
C LYS A 101 -31.83 31.73 -27.95
N ILE A 102 -33.16 31.66 -27.88
CA ILE A 102 -33.85 31.01 -26.76
C ILE A 102 -33.56 29.51 -26.75
N LYS A 103 -33.54 28.84 -27.91
CA LYS A 103 -33.13 27.42 -28.00
C LYS A 103 -31.71 27.19 -27.51
N ASP A 104 -30.76 28.07 -27.85
CA ASP A 104 -29.38 27.99 -27.35
C ASP A 104 -29.35 28.06 -25.81
N LEU A 105 -30.12 28.97 -25.21
CA LEU A 105 -30.25 29.05 -23.75
C LEU A 105 -30.88 27.80 -23.14
N ILE A 106 -31.98 27.29 -23.73
CA ILE A 106 -32.62 26.05 -23.28
C ILE A 106 -31.66 24.85 -23.40
N SER A 107 -30.79 24.85 -24.41
CA SER A 107 -29.85 23.75 -24.62
C SER A 107 -28.84 23.57 -23.48
N LYS A 108 -28.55 24.65 -22.73
CA LYS A 108 -27.63 24.70 -21.60
C LYS A 108 -28.22 24.15 -20.29
N VAL A 109 -29.55 24.04 -20.21
CA VAL A 109 -30.25 23.41 -19.07
C VAL A 109 -29.96 21.91 -19.09
N LYS A 110 -29.33 21.39 -18.03
CA LYS A 110 -28.93 19.99 -17.91
C LYS A 110 -30.07 19.10 -17.43
N LEU A 111 -31.01 19.62 -16.65
CA LEU A 111 -32.17 18.87 -16.16
C LEU A 111 -33.10 18.51 -17.32
N THR A 112 -33.10 17.24 -17.70
CA THR A 112 -33.76 16.76 -18.92
C THR A 112 -35.25 17.10 -18.95
N SER A 113 -35.97 16.88 -17.84
CA SER A 113 -37.42 17.11 -17.81
C SER A 113 -37.78 18.60 -17.92
N LYS A 114 -36.98 19.47 -17.29
CA LYS A 114 -37.13 20.92 -17.34
C LYS A 114 -36.82 21.46 -18.73
N LYS A 115 -35.75 20.96 -19.35
CA LYS A 115 -35.39 21.29 -20.74
C LYS A 115 -36.52 20.95 -21.71
N THR A 116 -37.03 19.72 -21.69
CA THR A 116 -38.14 19.29 -22.55
C THR A 116 -39.40 20.13 -22.34
N LYS A 117 -39.67 20.57 -21.11
CA LYS A 117 -40.78 21.46 -20.81
C LYS A 117 -40.60 22.84 -21.45
N LEU A 118 -39.43 23.46 -21.33
CA LEU A 118 -39.15 24.76 -21.97
C LEU A 118 -39.20 24.68 -23.50
N GLU A 119 -38.72 23.59 -24.10
CA GLU A 119 -38.82 23.36 -25.55
C GLU A 119 -40.29 23.31 -26.00
N LYS A 120 -41.14 22.62 -25.24
CA LYS A 120 -42.58 22.55 -25.50
C LYS A 120 -43.26 23.91 -25.32
N ASP A 121 -42.90 24.66 -24.28
CA ASP A 121 -43.47 25.99 -24.03
C ASP A 121 -43.05 26.97 -25.14
N LEU A 122 -41.81 26.88 -25.65
CA LEU A 122 -41.33 27.70 -26.78
C LEU A 122 -42.06 27.40 -28.09
N LEU A 123 -42.42 26.13 -28.32
CA LEU A 123 -43.23 25.74 -29.48
C LEU A 123 -44.65 26.30 -29.41
N ASN A 124 -45.18 26.48 -28.19
CA ASN A 124 -46.55 26.94 -27.94
C ASN A 124 -46.67 28.44 -27.61
N ALA A 125 -45.57 29.20 -27.65
CA ALA A 125 -45.56 30.63 -27.36
C ALA A 125 -46.48 31.40 -28.31
N LYS A 126 -47.38 32.22 -27.77
CA LYS A 126 -48.39 32.98 -28.52
C LYS A 126 -48.03 34.44 -28.67
N ASN A 127 -47.15 34.96 -27.82
CA ASN A 127 -46.75 36.36 -27.80
C ASN A 127 -45.29 36.53 -27.32
N SER A 128 -44.80 37.76 -27.39
CA SER A 128 -43.45 38.15 -26.99
C SER A 128 -43.22 37.95 -25.49
N ASN A 129 -44.24 38.15 -24.63
CA ASN A 129 -44.10 37.93 -23.19
C ASN A 129 -43.87 36.45 -22.87
N ASP A 130 -44.53 35.52 -23.57
CA ASP A 130 -44.29 34.08 -23.42
C ASP A 130 -42.83 33.75 -23.74
N LYS A 131 -42.30 34.27 -24.86
CA LYS A 131 -40.89 34.09 -25.24
C LYS A 131 -39.93 34.65 -24.20
N GLN A 132 -40.20 35.85 -23.70
CA GLN A 132 -39.38 36.50 -22.67
C GLN A 132 -39.36 35.66 -21.39
N LYS A 133 -40.52 35.18 -20.92
CA LYS A 133 -40.60 34.30 -19.74
C LYS A 133 -39.80 33.02 -19.92
N ILE A 134 -39.89 32.37 -21.07
CA ILE A 134 -39.12 31.14 -21.36
C ILE A 134 -37.62 31.42 -21.35
N MET A 135 -37.20 32.55 -21.92
CA MET A 135 -35.81 33.00 -21.89
C MET A 135 -35.33 33.18 -20.43
N ASP A 136 -36.10 33.88 -19.61
CA ASP A 136 -35.78 34.14 -18.21
C ASP A 136 -35.73 32.83 -17.38
N TYR A 137 -36.62 31.87 -17.65
CA TYR A 137 -36.59 30.57 -16.99
C TYR A 137 -35.42 29.70 -17.41
N ALA A 138 -35.02 29.71 -18.69
CA ALA A 138 -33.83 28.99 -19.14
C ALA A 138 -32.57 29.50 -18.43
N ILE A 139 -32.45 30.83 -18.27
CA ILE A 139 -31.35 31.46 -17.53
C ILE A 139 -31.39 31.04 -16.05
N LYS A 140 -32.54 31.22 -15.37
CA LYS A 140 -32.69 30.85 -13.95
C LYS A 140 -32.42 29.37 -13.68
N LEU A 141 -32.89 28.47 -14.54
CA LEU A 141 -32.65 27.03 -14.37
C LEU A 141 -31.18 26.67 -14.52
N THR A 142 -30.48 27.28 -15.49
CA THR A 142 -29.02 27.11 -15.65
C THR A 142 -28.28 27.60 -14.41
N ASP A 143 -28.71 28.72 -13.82
CA ASP A 143 -28.14 29.24 -12.58
C ASP A 143 -28.43 28.32 -11.39
N ILE A 144 -29.68 27.87 -11.22
CA ILE A 144 -30.09 26.95 -10.16
C ILE A 144 -29.22 25.68 -10.19
N GLU A 145 -28.95 25.12 -11.36
CA GLU A 145 -28.14 23.91 -11.55
C GLU A 145 -26.71 24.00 -11.01
N LEU A 146 -26.18 25.21 -10.77
CA LEU A 146 -24.88 25.39 -10.11
C LEU A 146 -24.91 25.06 -8.61
N ALA A 147 -26.10 25.06 -7.99
CA ALA A 147 -26.26 25.00 -6.54
C ALA A 147 -27.51 24.23 -6.08
N ILE A 148 -28.01 23.27 -6.88
CA ILE A 148 -29.12 22.42 -6.46
C ILE A 148 -28.71 21.58 -5.24
N ASP A 149 -29.53 21.66 -4.19
CA ASP A 149 -29.45 20.76 -3.05
C ASP A 149 -30.25 19.48 -3.34
N SER A 150 -29.52 18.40 -3.65
CA SER A 150 -30.13 17.10 -3.94
C SER A 150 -31.00 16.54 -2.80
N ASN A 151 -30.75 16.92 -1.54
CA ASN A 151 -31.58 16.49 -0.42
C ASN A 151 -32.95 17.18 -0.44
N LEU A 152 -32.99 18.47 -0.78
CA LEU A 152 -34.24 19.21 -0.95
C LEU A 152 -35.07 18.67 -2.11
N GLU A 153 -34.43 18.31 -3.23
CA GLU A 153 -35.11 17.63 -4.36
C GLU A 153 -35.69 16.27 -3.95
N ARG A 154 -34.97 15.51 -3.12
CA ARG A 154 -35.48 14.24 -2.58
C ARG A 154 -36.64 14.45 -1.62
N ILE A 155 -36.63 15.51 -0.81
CA ILE A 155 -37.77 15.87 0.06
C ILE A 155 -39.00 16.16 -0.79
N GLU A 156 -38.84 16.94 -1.85
CA GLU A 156 -39.92 17.23 -2.79
C GLU A 156 -40.48 15.95 -3.43
N ALA A 157 -39.61 15.08 -3.95
CA ALA A 157 -40.02 13.80 -4.54
C ALA A 157 -40.80 12.93 -3.54
N LYS A 158 -40.32 12.81 -2.29
CA LYS A 158 -41.01 12.05 -1.23
C LYS A 158 -42.41 12.60 -0.97
N GLU A 159 -42.57 13.91 -0.87
CA GLU A 159 -43.87 14.54 -0.64
C GLU A 159 -44.84 14.37 -1.81
N LEU A 160 -44.35 14.43 -3.04
CA LEU A 160 -45.17 14.15 -4.22
C LEU A 160 -45.64 12.69 -4.24
N ILE A 161 -44.75 11.73 -3.97
CA ILE A 161 -45.07 10.29 -3.95
C ILE A 161 -46.14 9.97 -2.91
N LYS A 162 -46.12 10.62 -1.74
CA LYS A 162 -47.16 10.44 -0.70
C LYS A 162 -48.58 10.69 -1.19
N LYS A 163 -48.75 11.51 -2.24
CA LYS A 163 -50.04 11.91 -2.83
C LYS A 163 -50.48 11.03 -4.02
N ILE A 164 -49.70 10.00 -4.39
CA ILE A 164 -50.11 8.99 -5.35
C ILE A 164 -51.10 8.02 -4.69
N LYS A 165 -52.28 7.84 -5.29
CA LYS A 165 -53.38 6.97 -4.83
C LYS A 165 -53.15 5.51 -5.22
N ASP A 166 -52.57 5.24 -6.40
CA ASP A 166 -52.19 3.89 -6.81
C ASP A 166 -51.06 3.36 -5.91
N THR A 167 -51.39 2.37 -5.08
CA THR A 167 -50.47 1.83 -4.08
C THR A 167 -49.28 1.09 -4.72
N ASN A 168 -49.51 0.38 -5.83
CA ASN A 168 -48.44 -0.34 -6.54
C ASN A 168 -47.49 0.66 -7.19
N LYS A 169 -48.03 1.69 -7.83
CA LYS A 169 -47.24 2.73 -8.47
C LYS A 169 -46.46 3.56 -7.46
N LYS A 170 -47.09 3.90 -6.32
CA LYS A 170 -46.45 4.58 -5.19
C LYS A 170 -45.23 3.79 -4.70
N LYS A 171 -45.40 2.50 -4.36
CA LYS A 171 -44.30 1.64 -3.88
C LYS A 171 -43.16 1.53 -4.90
N TYR A 172 -43.49 1.42 -6.19
CA TYR A 172 -42.48 1.43 -7.26
C TYR A 172 -41.66 2.73 -7.28
N LEU A 173 -42.31 3.89 -7.16
CA LEU A 173 -41.64 5.20 -7.16
C LEU A 173 -40.80 5.41 -5.89
N GLU A 174 -41.28 4.93 -4.72
CA GLU A 174 -40.52 4.95 -3.46
C GLU A 174 -39.23 4.14 -3.59
N ASN A 175 -39.30 2.92 -4.14
CA ASN A 175 -38.12 2.08 -4.35
C ASN A 175 -37.13 2.72 -5.35
N LYS A 176 -37.64 3.29 -6.45
CA LYS A 176 -36.80 3.98 -7.45
C LYS A 176 -36.07 5.17 -6.82
N LEU A 177 -36.73 5.96 -5.97
CA LEU A 177 -36.11 7.11 -5.28
C LEU A 177 -34.89 6.71 -4.44
N VAL A 178 -34.93 5.55 -3.77
CA VAL A 178 -33.82 5.06 -2.93
C VAL A 178 -32.58 4.74 -3.76
N SER A 179 -32.76 4.23 -4.99
CA SER A 179 -31.67 3.80 -5.88
C SER A 179 -30.95 4.92 -6.64
N ILE A 180 -31.57 6.10 -6.75
CA ILE A 180 -31.02 7.21 -7.56
C ILE A 180 -29.76 7.78 -6.94
N LYS A 181 -28.72 8.03 -7.73
CA LYS A 181 -27.44 8.61 -7.28
C LYS A 181 -27.13 9.99 -7.84
N ASN A 182 -27.60 10.31 -9.04
CA ASN A 182 -27.33 11.59 -9.70
C ASN A 182 -28.60 12.44 -9.81
N LEU A 183 -28.40 13.72 -10.11
CA LEU A 183 -29.46 14.73 -10.10
C LEU A 183 -30.41 14.61 -11.30
N ASN A 184 -29.90 14.25 -12.48
CA ASN A 184 -30.73 14.13 -13.68
C ASN A 184 -31.74 12.98 -13.57
N ASP A 185 -31.31 11.84 -13.01
CA ASP A 185 -32.21 10.72 -12.73
C ASP A 185 -33.28 11.09 -11.68
N LEU A 186 -32.93 11.95 -10.72
CA LEU A 186 -33.88 12.48 -9.74
C LEU A 186 -34.92 13.39 -10.40
N ASP A 187 -34.50 14.28 -11.29
CA ASP A 187 -35.39 15.13 -12.09
C ASP A 187 -36.34 14.31 -12.98
N LEU A 188 -35.82 13.28 -13.65
CA LEU A 188 -36.64 12.36 -14.44
C LEU A 188 -37.66 11.60 -13.57
N LEU A 189 -37.27 11.17 -12.36
CA LEU A 189 -38.19 10.56 -11.42
C LEU A 189 -39.28 11.54 -10.97
N ILE A 190 -38.92 12.78 -10.64
CA ILE A 190 -39.91 13.82 -10.29
C ILE A 190 -40.89 14.00 -11.44
N SER A 191 -40.42 14.08 -12.68
CA SER A 191 -41.28 14.15 -13.87
C SER A 191 -42.21 12.94 -14.02
N ASP A 192 -41.73 11.72 -13.74
CA ASP A 192 -42.57 10.51 -13.73
C ASP A 192 -43.67 10.58 -12.66
N ILE A 193 -43.35 11.07 -11.45
CA ILE A 193 -44.30 11.25 -10.35
C ILE A 193 -45.35 12.31 -10.73
N GLU A 194 -44.92 13.44 -11.27
CA GLU A 194 -45.81 14.52 -11.73
C GLU A 194 -46.78 14.04 -12.81
N ARG A 195 -46.29 13.23 -13.76
CA ARG A 195 -47.15 12.63 -14.80
C ARG A 195 -48.20 11.70 -14.20
N GLU A 196 -47.85 10.93 -13.18
CA GLU A 196 -48.80 10.06 -12.51
C GLU A 196 -49.85 10.87 -11.74
N LEU A 197 -49.44 11.92 -11.02
CA LEU A 197 -50.37 12.85 -10.36
C LEU A 197 -51.33 13.52 -11.36
N LEU A 198 -50.84 13.91 -12.55
CA LEU A 198 -51.67 14.49 -13.61
C LEU A 198 -52.73 13.52 -14.14
N LYS A 199 -52.46 12.20 -14.17
CA LYS A 199 -53.47 11.19 -14.53
C LYS A 199 -54.60 11.10 -13.50
N GLN A 200 -54.31 11.38 -12.22
CA GLN A 200 -55.33 11.42 -11.16
C GLN A 200 -56.21 12.67 -11.29
N GLY A 201 -55.63 13.78 -11.74
CA GLY A 201 -56.34 15.01 -12.06
C GLY A 201 -55.45 16.24 -11.88
N VAL A 202 -55.76 17.31 -12.62
CA VAL A 202 -55.01 18.58 -12.56
C VAL A 202 -55.02 19.18 -11.14
N ASN A 203 -56.17 19.12 -10.45
CA ASN A 203 -56.29 19.62 -9.08
C ASN A 203 -55.47 18.79 -8.08
N ASP A 204 -55.43 17.47 -8.25
CA ASP A 204 -54.60 16.57 -7.43
C ASP A 204 -53.11 16.89 -7.62
N TYR A 205 -52.65 17.06 -8.86
CA TYR A 205 -51.30 17.50 -9.17
C TYR A 205 -50.96 18.86 -8.55
N ILE A 206 -51.78 19.88 -8.78
CA ILE A 206 -51.54 21.24 -8.26
C ILE A 206 -51.51 21.24 -6.73
N SER A 207 -52.41 20.50 -6.07
CA SER A 207 -52.43 20.36 -4.61
C SER A 207 -51.17 19.65 -4.08
N ALA A 208 -50.80 18.53 -4.70
CA ALA A 208 -49.61 17.75 -4.32
C ALA A 208 -48.32 18.56 -4.47
N LYS A 209 -48.13 19.23 -5.62
CA LYS A 209 -46.95 20.03 -5.91
C LYS A 209 -46.84 21.26 -5.01
N ARG A 210 -47.95 21.94 -4.69
CA ARG A 210 -47.94 23.03 -3.68
C ARG A 210 -47.47 22.54 -2.31
N ASN A 211 -47.99 21.40 -1.85
CA ASN A 211 -47.58 20.84 -0.55
C ASN A 211 -46.10 20.41 -0.54
N ALA A 212 -45.63 19.79 -1.62
CA ALA A 212 -44.23 19.39 -1.75
C ALA A 212 -43.29 20.60 -1.74
N LEU A 213 -43.60 21.67 -2.50
CA LEU A 213 -42.81 22.89 -2.53
C LEU A 213 -42.80 23.62 -1.18
N LYS A 214 -43.92 23.70 -0.47
CA LYS A 214 -43.94 24.24 0.91
C LYS A 214 -43.05 23.46 1.86
N THR A 215 -43.08 22.12 1.76
CA THR A 215 -42.23 21.27 2.60
C THR A 215 -40.75 21.48 2.28
N LYS A 216 -40.42 21.62 0.98
CA LYS A 216 -39.07 21.97 0.52
C LYS A 216 -38.61 23.33 1.04
N ILE A 217 -39.48 24.36 0.98
CA ILE A 217 -39.22 25.69 1.54
C ILE A 217 -38.95 25.59 3.04
N ALA A 218 -39.80 24.89 3.79
CA ALA A 218 -39.65 24.72 5.23
C ALA A 218 -38.31 24.05 5.62
N ALA A 219 -37.89 23.04 4.86
CA ALA A 219 -36.63 22.32 5.05
C ALA A 219 -35.39 23.08 4.56
N SER A 220 -35.55 24.15 3.80
CA SER A 220 -34.44 24.93 3.24
C SER A 220 -33.70 25.78 4.29
N LYS A 221 -32.56 26.34 3.88
CA LYS A 221 -31.70 27.23 4.67
C LYS A 221 -32.14 28.70 4.67
N LEU A 222 -33.28 29.03 4.04
CA LEU A 222 -33.87 30.37 4.01
C LEU A 222 -34.18 30.90 5.42
N ASP A 223 -34.20 32.22 5.57
CA ASP A 223 -34.68 32.84 6.81
C ASP A 223 -36.21 32.73 6.97
N ALA A 224 -36.73 33.09 8.15
CA ALA A 224 -38.15 32.92 8.45
C ALA A 224 -39.07 33.79 7.58
N ASP A 225 -38.61 34.99 7.23
CA ASP A 225 -39.39 35.94 6.43
C ASP A 225 -39.42 35.50 4.96
N GLU A 226 -38.28 35.08 4.41
CA GLU A 226 -38.15 34.49 3.09
C GLU A 226 -39.02 33.22 2.97
N LYS A 227 -38.99 32.32 3.96
CA LYS A 227 -39.85 31.12 3.98
C LYS A 227 -41.33 31.47 3.95
N THR A 228 -41.73 32.48 4.71
CA THR A 228 -43.12 32.96 4.78
C THR A 228 -43.57 33.54 3.45
N ASN A 229 -42.76 34.41 2.85
CA ASN A 229 -43.03 35.05 1.57
C ASN A 229 -43.14 34.03 0.42
N LEU A 230 -42.20 33.10 0.32
CA LEU A 230 -42.23 32.05 -0.71
C LEU A 230 -43.38 31.07 -0.52
N SER A 231 -43.72 30.72 0.73
CA SER A 231 -44.87 29.85 1.02
C SER A 231 -46.19 30.49 0.61
N LYS A 232 -46.32 31.82 0.80
CA LYS A 232 -47.47 32.60 0.32
C LYS A 232 -47.54 32.62 -1.21
N LEU A 233 -46.40 32.85 -1.87
CA LEU A 233 -46.32 32.80 -3.34
C LEU A 233 -46.80 31.46 -3.92
N ILE A 234 -46.47 30.34 -3.28
CA ILE A 234 -46.91 28.99 -3.69
C ILE A 234 -48.41 28.77 -3.40
N ASN A 235 -48.97 29.34 -2.33
CA ASN A 235 -50.40 29.25 -2.05
C ASN A 235 -51.24 29.87 -3.17
N ASP A 236 -50.79 31.00 -3.70
CA ASP A 236 -51.50 31.80 -4.69
C ASP A 236 -51.42 31.20 -6.11
N SER A 237 -50.63 30.15 -6.33
CA SER A 237 -50.53 29.42 -7.60
C SER A 237 -51.81 28.61 -7.91
N LYS A 238 -52.68 29.16 -8.79
CA LYS A 238 -53.96 28.55 -9.18
C LYS A 238 -53.90 27.66 -10.43
N THR A 239 -52.91 27.87 -11.29
CA THR A 239 -52.77 27.16 -12.58
C THR A 239 -51.45 26.43 -12.66
N MET A 240 -51.35 25.43 -13.56
CA MET A 240 -50.08 24.73 -13.83
C MET A 240 -48.97 25.69 -14.30
N SER A 241 -49.33 26.71 -15.08
CA SER A 241 -48.37 27.72 -15.55
C SER A 241 -47.84 28.57 -14.40
N SER A 242 -48.73 29.14 -13.58
CA SER A 242 -48.33 29.94 -12.41
C SER A 242 -47.56 29.12 -11.36
N LEU A 243 -47.85 27.81 -11.27
CA LEU A 243 -47.18 26.93 -10.33
C LEU A 243 -45.74 26.62 -10.76
N PHE A 244 -45.52 26.40 -12.07
CA PHE A 244 -44.18 26.21 -12.61
C PHE A 244 -43.34 27.49 -12.51
N GLU A 245 -43.93 28.65 -12.82
CA GLU A 245 -43.29 29.96 -12.64
C GLU A 245 -42.82 30.14 -11.19
N ASN A 246 -43.71 29.87 -10.22
CA ASN A 246 -43.38 30.01 -8.81
C ASN A 246 -42.40 28.93 -8.32
N GLU A 247 -42.43 27.71 -8.87
CA GLU A 247 -41.42 26.67 -8.61
C GLU A 247 -40.02 27.13 -9.01
N VAL A 248 -39.85 27.68 -10.22
CA VAL A 248 -38.57 28.20 -10.69
C VAL A 248 -38.07 29.32 -9.78
N ASN A 249 -38.95 30.25 -9.40
CA ASN A 249 -38.61 31.34 -8.49
C ASN A 249 -38.23 30.86 -7.08
N VAL A 250 -38.97 29.90 -6.53
CA VAL A 250 -38.66 29.31 -5.21
C VAL A 250 -37.31 28.61 -5.23
N ASN A 251 -37.05 27.77 -6.23
CA ASN A 251 -35.79 27.05 -6.33
C ASN A 251 -34.61 28.01 -6.54
N PHE A 252 -34.82 29.11 -7.27
CA PHE A 252 -33.82 30.17 -7.43
C PHE A 252 -33.42 30.79 -6.09
N GLU A 253 -34.39 31.22 -5.27
CA GLU A 253 -34.09 31.82 -3.96
C GLU A 253 -33.49 30.81 -2.97
N ILE A 254 -33.97 29.55 -2.99
CA ILE A 254 -33.39 28.47 -2.17
C ILE A 254 -31.90 28.26 -2.52
N ALA A 255 -31.58 28.12 -3.80
CA ALA A 255 -30.20 27.90 -4.26
C ALA A 255 -29.30 29.10 -3.91
N LYS A 256 -29.78 30.32 -4.15
CA LYS A 256 -29.09 31.57 -3.83
C LYS A 256 -28.80 31.70 -2.33
N SER A 257 -29.80 31.49 -1.47
CA SER A 257 -29.64 31.57 -0.01
C SER A 257 -28.74 30.45 0.52
N GLY A 258 -28.86 29.23 -0.04
CA GLY A 258 -27.99 28.10 0.25
C GLY A 258 -26.50 28.42 0.04
N LEU A 259 -26.14 28.92 -1.14
CA LEU A 259 -24.77 29.35 -1.44
C LEU A 259 -24.31 30.49 -0.54
N LYS A 260 -25.14 31.52 -0.38
CA LYS A 260 -24.80 32.68 0.46
C LYS A 260 -24.46 32.26 1.88
N LYS A 261 -25.21 31.31 2.45
CA LYS A 261 -24.94 30.76 3.77
C LYS A 261 -23.65 29.94 3.80
N GLU A 262 -23.45 29.04 2.84
CA GLU A 262 -22.23 28.23 2.75
C GLU A 262 -20.97 29.09 2.63
N ILE A 263 -21.03 30.16 1.83
CA ILE A 263 -19.92 31.11 1.69
C ILE A 263 -19.65 31.81 3.03
N LYS A 264 -20.68 32.31 3.73
CA LYS A 264 -20.50 32.90 5.06
C LYS A 264 -19.84 31.93 6.05
N ASP A 265 -20.37 30.72 6.13
CA ASP A 265 -19.85 29.67 7.01
C ASP A 265 -18.39 29.33 6.70
N LYS A 266 -17.97 29.37 5.42
CA LYS A 266 -16.57 29.19 5.02
C LYS A 266 -15.71 30.41 5.32
N ILE A 267 -16.19 31.62 5.04
CA ILE A 267 -15.50 32.88 5.34
C ILE A 267 -15.16 32.98 6.83
N ASP A 268 -16.07 32.57 7.70
CA ASP A 268 -15.86 32.61 9.15
C ASP A 268 -14.69 31.71 9.59
N ARG A 269 -14.42 30.62 8.87
CA ARG A 269 -13.36 29.65 9.13
C ARG A 269 -12.02 29.97 8.45
N LEU A 270 -11.97 30.95 7.56
CA LEU A 270 -10.73 31.36 6.89
C LEU A 270 -9.75 32.00 7.89
N LYS A 271 -8.50 31.50 7.87
CA LYS A 271 -7.40 32.02 8.69
C LYS A 271 -6.67 33.20 8.06
N ASP A 272 -6.62 33.26 6.73
CA ASP A 272 -6.01 34.37 6.00
C ASP A 272 -6.92 35.60 6.03
N ASN A 273 -6.52 36.62 6.79
CA ASN A 273 -7.33 37.83 7.01
C ASN A 273 -7.50 38.68 5.74
N ASP A 274 -6.50 38.73 4.85
CA ASP A 274 -6.56 39.55 3.65
C ASP A 274 -7.40 38.89 2.57
N PHE A 275 -7.24 37.58 2.39
CA PHE A 275 -8.13 36.80 1.54
C PHE A 275 -9.56 36.84 2.07
N LYS A 276 -9.77 36.68 3.38
CA LYS A 276 -11.08 36.78 4.04
C LYS A 276 -11.77 38.12 3.74
N LYS A 277 -11.06 39.25 3.88
CA LYS A 277 -11.59 40.58 3.52
C LYS A 277 -11.94 40.67 2.04
N SER A 278 -11.11 40.13 1.15
CA SER A 278 -11.34 40.14 -0.30
C SER A 278 -12.61 39.38 -0.69
N VAL A 279 -12.81 38.18 -0.16
CA VAL A 279 -14.02 37.39 -0.44
C VAL A 279 -15.26 37.97 0.24
N GLN A 280 -15.14 38.58 1.42
CA GLN A 280 -16.25 39.29 2.08
C GLN A 280 -16.71 40.50 1.25
N ASN A 281 -15.78 41.28 0.69
CA ASN A 281 -16.10 42.38 -0.20
C ASN A 281 -16.79 41.90 -1.49
N SER A 282 -16.37 40.74 -2.01
CA SER A 282 -17.03 40.11 -3.16
C SER A 282 -18.44 39.64 -2.81
N LEU A 283 -18.62 39.05 -1.62
CA LEU A 283 -19.93 38.60 -1.10
C LEU A 283 -20.90 39.77 -0.95
N ASN A 284 -20.44 40.93 -0.47
CA ASN A 284 -21.25 42.13 -0.32
C ASN A 284 -21.71 42.72 -1.68
N LYS A 285 -21.00 42.43 -2.78
CA LYS A 285 -21.32 42.89 -4.14
C LYS A 285 -22.12 41.88 -4.96
N ALA A 286 -22.18 40.61 -4.53
CA ALA A 286 -22.85 39.53 -5.25
C ALA A 286 -24.37 39.73 -5.29
N LYS A 287 -24.96 39.56 -6.48
CA LYS A 287 -26.40 39.78 -6.72
C LYS A 287 -27.12 38.51 -7.18
N ASN A 288 -26.45 37.66 -7.94
CA ASN A 288 -27.03 36.46 -8.55
C ASN A 288 -26.32 35.17 -8.09
N ILE A 289 -26.88 34.01 -8.42
CA ILE A 289 -26.34 32.69 -8.04
C ILE A 289 -24.91 32.50 -8.57
N LYS A 290 -24.64 32.93 -9.80
CA LYS A 290 -23.33 32.79 -10.43
C LYS A 290 -22.24 33.57 -9.66
N ASP A 291 -22.54 34.80 -9.23
CA ASP A 291 -21.62 35.58 -8.40
C ASP A 291 -21.26 34.82 -7.11
N TYR A 292 -22.25 34.25 -6.42
CA TYR A 292 -22.02 33.45 -5.21
C TYR A 292 -21.22 32.18 -5.52
N TYR A 293 -21.55 31.47 -6.59
CA TYR A 293 -20.85 30.25 -7.00
C TYR A 293 -19.37 30.52 -7.33
N ASP A 294 -19.08 31.62 -8.04
CA ASP A 294 -17.71 32.03 -8.35
C ASP A 294 -16.93 32.38 -7.07
N ILE A 295 -17.56 33.01 -6.08
CA ILE A 295 -16.95 33.26 -4.77
C ILE A 295 -16.66 31.95 -4.04
N LEU A 296 -17.60 31.01 -4.02
CA LEU A 296 -17.41 29.70 -3.39
C LEU A 296 -16.23 28.94 -4.02
N ASN A 297 -16.12 28.97 -5.36
CA ASN A 297 -15.00 28.36 -6.06
C ASN A 297 -13.66 29.00 -5.71
N LYS A 298 -13.59 30.35 -5.62
CA LYS A 298 -12.38 31.04 -5.16
C LYS A 298 -11.96 30.61 -3.76
N ILE A 299 -12.92 30.46 -2.85
CA ILE A 299 -12.63 29.98 -1.49
C ILE A 299 -12.10 28.54 -1.52
N ASN A 300 -12.76 27.65 -2.27
CA ASN A 300 -12.34 26.25 -2.39
C ASN A 300 -10.94 26.10 -3.01
N GLU A 301 -10.63 26.89 -4.04
CA GLU A 301 -9.31 26.93 -4.67
C GLU A 301 -8.24 27.40 -3.69
N HIS A 302 -8.54 28.45 -2.89
CA HIS A 302 -7.63 28.93 -1.86
C HIS A 302 -7.37 27.89 -0.76
N GLU A 303 -8.43 27.22 -0.25
CA GLU A 303 -8.29 26.12 0.72
C GLU A 303 -7.44 24.97 0.16
N PHE A 304 -7.68 24.58 -1.10
CA PHE A 304 -6.89 23.57 -1.80
C PHE A 304 -5.41 23.96 -1.88
N ASN A 305 -5.12 25.19 -2.31
CA ASN A 305 -3.75 25.68 -2.48
C ASN A 305 -3.01 25.77 -1.14
N ASN A 306 -3.69 26.19 -0.06
CA ASN A 306 -3.10 26.19 1.27
C ASN A 306 -2.76 24.78 1.75
N LYS A 307 -3.69 23.84 1.57
CA LYS A 307 -3.45 22.43 1.93
C LYS A 307 -2.31 21.81 1.11
N LYS A 308 -2.20 22.16 -0.17
CA LYS A 308 -1.07 21.77 -1.02
C LYS A 308 0.24 22.40 -0.54
N ALA A 309 0.25 23.68 -0.17
CA ALA A 309 1.43 24.36 0.36
C ALA A 309 1.90 23.75 1.69
N ASP A 310 0.96 23.40 2.58
CA ASP A 310 1.27 22.69 3.82
C ASP A 310 1.85 21.30 3.53
N ALA A 311 1.30 20.57 2.55
CA ALA A 311 1.86 19.29 2.11
C ALA A 311 3.30 19.43 1.58
N ILE A 312 3.56 20.47 0.77
CA ILE A 312 4.91 20.77 0.26
C ILE A 312 5.87 21.07 1.42
N LYS A 313 5.50 21.95 2.36
CA LYS A 313 6.33 22.22 3.55
C LYS A 313 6.59 20.96 4.35
N SER A 314 5.58 20.10 4.47
CA SER A 314 5.70 18.84 5.19
C SER A 314 6.74 17.90 4.56
N LEU A 315 7.09 18.05 3.29
CA LEU A 315 8.14 17.25 2.65
C LEU A 315 9.53 17.51 3.25
N ASP A 316 9.74 18.64 3.93
CA ASP A 316 11.02 18.91 4.62
C ASP A 316 11.30 17.92 5.75
N ASP A 317 10.27 17.24 6.27
CA ASP A 317 10.47 16.18 7.28
C ASP A 317 10.80 14.80 6.68
N LEU A 318 10.98 14.69 5.35
CA LEU A 318 11.41 13.46 4.69
C LEU A 318 12.92 13.48 4.44
N THR A 319 13.57 12.34 4.69
CA THR A 319 15.01 12.15 4.45
C THR A 319 15.33 11.49 3.11
N ASP A 320 14.36 10.77 2.51
CA ASP A 320 14.51 10.20 1.17
C ASP A 320 14.32 11.28 0.12
N GLU A 321 15.45 11.79 -0.39
CA GLU A 321 15.46 12.91 -1.31
C GLU A 321 14.87 12.57 -2.69
N ASN A 322 14.93 11.31 -3.10
CA ASN A 322 14.28 10.87 -4.34
C ASN A 322 12.75 10.94 -4.18
N LYS A 323 12.23 10.43 -3.05
CA LYS A 323 10.80 10.53 -2.74
C LYS A 323 10.34 11.96 -2.52
N LYS A 324 11.17 12.80 -1.89
CA LYS A 324 10.91 14.23 -1.72
C LYS A 324 10.73 14.92 -3.08
N ASN A 325 11.63 14.65 -4.03
CA ASN A 325 11.57 15.20 -5.37
C ASN A 325 10.35 14.71 -6.16
N ASP A 326 10.01 13.43 -6.06
CA ASP A 326 8.82 12.86 -6.71
C ASP A 326 7.52 13.50 -6.19
N PHE A 327 7.33 13.58 -4.87
CA PHE A 327 6.14 14.23 -4.32
C PHE A 327 6.09 15.73 -4.62
N THR A 328 7.22 16.42 -4.64
CA THR A 328 7.28 17.83 -5.03
C THR A 328 6.75 18.02 -6.45
N ARG A 329 7.17 17.16 -7.37
CA ARG A 329 6.69 17.16 -8.76
C ARG A 329 5.20 16.82 -8.86
N GLU A 330 4.73 15.79 -8.16
CA GLU A 330 3.31 15.41 -8.13
C GLU A 330 2.44 16.57 -7.60
N LEU A 331 2.81 17.15 -6.45
CA LEU A 331 2.10 18.27 -5.85
C LEU A 331 2.10 19.48 -6.77
N ASN A 332 3.25 19.87 -7.35
CA ASN A 332 3.33 21.02 -8.25
C ASN A 332 2.44 20.86 -9.49
N ASN A 333 2.34 19.65 -10.04
CA ASN A 333 1.49 19.34 -11.19
C ASN A 333 -0.01 19.23 -10.84
N LEU A 334 -0.37 19.19 -9.56
CA LEU A 334 -1.75 19.10 -9.11
C LEU A 334 -2.38 20.49 -9.03
N THR A 335 -3.50 20.69 -9.72
CA THR A 335 -4.25 21.96 -9.78
C THR A 335 -5.71 21.73 -9.41
N PHE A 336 -6.36 22.73 -8.79
CA PHE A 336 -7.75 22.65 -8.37
C PHE A 336 -8.72 22.33 -9.53
N ALA A 337 -8.38 22.74 -10.75
CA ALA A 337 -9.19 22.50 -11.95
C ALA A 337 -9.23 21.02 -12.41
N LYS A 338 -8.32 20.16 -11.92
CA LYS A 338 -8.32 18.74 -12.29
C LYS A 338 -9.49 17.99 -11.64
N PRO A 339 -10.12 17.04 -12.36
CA PRO A 339 -11.09 16.13 -11.74
C PRO A 339 -10.45 15.39 -10.55
N ASN A 340 -11.18 15.29 -9.44
CA ASN A 340 -10.75 14.59 -8.22
C ASN A 340 -9.45 15.13 -7.58
N ALA A 341 -9.04 16.36 -7.87
CA ALA A 341 -7.81 16.95 -7.34
C ALA A 341 -7.71 16.90 -5.81
N ASN A 342 -8.83 17.11 -5.10
CA ASN A 342 -8.89 17.01 -3.63
C ASN A 342 -8.57 15.59 -3.13
N ASP A 343 -9.09 14.56 -3.79
CA ASP A 343 -8.86 13.16 -3.40
C ASP A 343 -7.41 12.76 -3.65
N GLU A 344 -6.84 13.20 -4.77
CA GLU A 344 -5.44 12.98 -5.11
C GLU A 344 -4.50 13.70 -4.14
N LEU A 345 -4.80 14.96 -3.77
CA LEU A 345 -4.06 15.69 -2.74
C LEU A 345 -4.08 14.95 -1.40
N ASN A 346 -5.25 14.44 -1.00
CA ASN A 346 -5.38 13.66 0.23
C ASN A 346 -4.59 12.35 0.18
N ARG A 347 -4.57 11.65 -0.96
CA ARG A 347 -3.75 10.45 -1.18
C ARG A 347 -2.28 10.76 -0.96
N ILE A 348 -1.75 11.80 -1.62
CA ILE A 348 -0.35 12.20 -1.53
C ILE A 348 0.02 12.56 -0.08
N ILE A 349 -0.81 13.37 0.60
CA ILE A 349 -0.59 13.71 2.02
C ILE A 349 -0.51 12.47 2.90
N ASN A 350 -1.39 11.48 2.68
CA ASN A 350 -1.37 10.24 3.45
C ASN A 350 -0.11 9.41 3.20
N GLU A 351 0.39 9.38 1.96
CA GLU A 351 1.64 8.69 1.61
C GLU A 351 2.86 9.37 2.24
N ILE A 352 2.94 10.71 2.18
CA ILE A 352 3.96 11.52 2.86
C ILE A 352 3.96 11.19 4.36
N ASN A 353 2.78 11.22 5.00
CA ASN A 353 2.66 10.92 6.42
C ASN A 353 3.13 9.50 6.76
N LYS A 354 2.81 8.48 5.95
CA LYS A 354 3.29 7.11 6.16
C LYS A 354 4.81 7.00 6.13
N LEU A 355 5.46 7.71 5.21
CA LEU A 355 6.92 7.69 5.10
C LEU A 355 7.60 8.38 6.28
N LYS A 356 7.06 9.52 6.73
CA LYS A 356 7.56 10.21 7.93
C LYS A 356 7.65 9.29 9.15
N HIS A 357 6.61 8.50 9.39
CA HIS A 357 6.53 7.65 10.58
C HIS A 357 7.49 6.45 10.53
N ARG A 358 7.93 6.02 9.35
CA ARG A 358 8.76 4.81 9.18
C ARG A 358 10.27 5.04 9.29
N GLN A 359 10.74 6.30 9.33
CA GLN A 359 12.18 6.58 9.25
C GLN A 359 12.94 6.08 10.50
N ILE A 360 12.36 6.20 11.69
CA ILE A 360 12.95 5.68 12.93
C ILE A 360 12.81 4.16 13.01
N ASP A 361 11.70 3.62 12.49
CA ASP A 361 11.46 2.17 12.44
C ASP A 361 12.57 1.45 11.66
N PHE A 362 13.09 2.07 10.60
CA PHE A 362 14.25 1.55 9.87
C PHE A 362 15.49 1.41 10.76
N ILE A 363 15.80 2.41 11.60
CA ILE A 363 16.93 2.35 12.54
C ILE A 363 16.69 1.25 13.59
N ILE A 364 15.46 1.14 14.11
CA ILE A 364 15.07 0.08 15.06
C ILE A 364 15.26 -1.30 14.44
N ASP A 365 14.85 -1.49 13.18
CA ASP A 365 14.99 -2.75 12.48
C ASP A 365 16.46 -3.12 12.23
N GLU A 366 17.32 -2.14 11.95
CA GLU A 366 18.77 -2.38 11.85
C GLU A 366 19.42 -2.71 13.20
N VAL A 367 18.98 -2.07 14.30
CA VAL A 367 19.41 -2.41 15.66
C VAL A 367 19.05 -3.86 16.01
N LYS A 368 17.85 -4.32 15.65
CA LYS A 368 17.40 -5.70 15.90
C LYS A 368 18.20 -6.76 15.14
N LYS A 369 18.93 -6.36 14.09
CA LYS A 369 19.80 -7.24 13.28
C LYS A 369 21.26 -7.24 13.74
N LEU A 370 21.60 -6.55 14.83
CA LEU A 370 22.96 -6.59 15.37
C LEU A 370 23.36 -8.03 15.72
N PRO A 371 24.57 -8.49 15.36
CA PRO A 371 24.91 -9.93 15.33
C PRO A 371 25.26 -10.53 16.70
N TYR A 372 24.64 -10.08 17.78
CA TYR A 372 24.81 -10.61 19.14
C TYR A 372 24.38 -12.08 19.22
N PRO A 373 25.01 -12.91 20.09
CA PRO A 373 24.66 -14.32 20.23
C PRO A 373 23.18 -14.57 20.58
N ASN A 374 22.58 -13.75 21.46
CA ASN A 374 21.17 -13.82 21.82
C ASN A 374 20.25 -13.01 20.90
N GLY A 375 20.76 -12.43 19.80
CA GLY A 375 20.00 -11.60 18.88
C GLY A 375 19.24 -10.47 19.60
N MET A 376 17.94 -10.39 19.37
CA MET A 376 17.05 -9.38 19.96
C MET A 376 16.95 -9.46 21.49
N ASP A 377 17.30 -10.59 22.08
CA ASP A 377 17.22 -10.77 23.53
C ASP A 377 18.44 -10.25 24.31
N SER A 378 19.49 -9.85 23.60
CA SER A 378 20.67 -9.21 24.20
C SER A 378 20.29 -7.87 24.86
N ILE A 379 20.98 -7.54 25.96
CA ILE A 379 20.72 -6.32 26.73
C ILE A 379 20.97 -5.09 25.87
N ALA A 380 22.05 -5.10 25.09
CA ALA A 380 22.41 -4.00 24.19
C ALA A 380 21.32 -3.69 23.15
N VAL A 381 20.73 -4.72 22.52
CA VAL A 381 19.65 -4.52 21.54
C VAL A 381 18.39 -4.00 22.21
N LYS A 382 18.05 -4.49 23.41
CA LYS A 382 16.91 -4.01 24.20
C LYS A 382 17.07 -2.53 24.60
N ASP A 383 18.25 -2.14 25.07
CA ASP A 383 18.53 -0.76 25.48
C ASP A 383 18.53 0.21 24.30
N LEU A 384 19.15 -0.16 23.18
CA LEU A 384 19.13 0.63 21.95
C LEU A 384 17.70 0.79 21.41
N THR A 385 16.93 -0.29 21.38
CA THR A 385 15.53 -0.26 20.93
C THR A 385 14.69 0.64 21.83
N LYS A 386 14.82 0.48 23.16
CA LYS A 386 14.13 1.32 24.13
C LYS A 386 14.48 2.81 23.95
N LYS A 387 15.76 3.13 23.74
CA LYS A 387 16.19 4.51 23.51
C LYS A 387 15.58 5.10 22.24
N LEU A 388 15.47 4.31 21.17
CA LEU A 388 14.81 4.72 19.92
C LEU A 388 13.30 4.89 20.12
N ASP A 389 12.65 4.01 20.88
CA ASP A 389 11.23 4.13 21.21
C ASP A 389 10.95 5.38 22.05
N ASP A 390 11.81 5.68 23.03
CA ASP A 390 11.73 6.92 23.82
C ASP A 390 11.80 8.16 22.90
N ILE A 391 12.76 8.21 21.96
CA ILE A 391 12.88 9.29 20.98
C ILE A 391 11.64 9.36 20.06
N LYS A 392 11.13 8.20 19.63
CA LYS A 392 9.94 8.11 18.78
C LYS A 392 8.69 8.66 19.47
N SER A 393 8.57 8.43 20.78
CA SER A 393 7.45 8.88 21.61
C SER A 393 7.58 10.32 22.14
N ASP A 394 8.68 11.02 21.86
CA ASP A 394 8.94 12.38 22.37
C ASP A 394 8.10 13.45 21.64
N ASP A 395 6.92 13.76 22.14
CA ASP A 395 5.99 14.73 21.52
C ASP A 395 6.53 16.18 21.44
N ALA A 396 7.64 16.49 22.11
CA ALA A 396 8.29 17.80 22.00
C ALA A 396 9.11 17.97 20.71
N LEU A 397 9.41 16.87 20.00
CA LEU A 397 10.22 16.88 18.77
C LEU A 397 9.35 16.66 17.52
N SER A 398 9.67 17.37 16.45
CA SER A 398 9.16 17.06 15.10
C SER A 398 9.68 15.70 14.62
N ASN A 399 9.01 15.09 13.63
CA ASN A 399 9.44 13.80 13.08
C ASN A 399 10.88 13.84 12.54
N LEU A 400 11.29 14.96 11.93
CA LEU A 400 12.66 15.15 11.45
C LEU A 400 13.67 15.24 12.59
N GLU A 401 13.36 16.00 13.64
CA GLU A 401 14.22 16.11 14.82
C GLU A 401 14.34 14.77 15.54
N LYS A 402 13.25 14.01 15.66
CA LYS A 402 13.27 12.64 16.20
C LYS A 402 14.20 11.74 15.38
N PHE A 403 14.08 11.77 14.05
CA PHE A 403 14.96 11.01 13.17
C PHE A 403 16.43 11.43 13.31
N ASN A 404 16.73 12.73 13.23
CA ASN A 404 18.09 13.24 13.32
C ASN A 404 18.75 12.85 14.66
N LYS A 405 18.01 12.97 15.76
CA LYS A 405 18.46 12.55 17.10
C LYS A 405 18.69 11.04 17.17
N ALA A 406 17.78 10.23 16.64
CA ALA A 406 17.93 8.77 16.56
C ALA A 406 19.15 8.35 15.72
N ASN A 407 19.34 8.99 14.57
CA ASN A 407 20.45 8.74 13.68
C ASN A 407 21.79 9.19 14.29
N GLU A 408 21.82 10.34 14.96
CA GLU A 408 23.03 10.86 15.58
C GLU A 408 23.51 10.02 16.76
N ILE A 409 22.58 9.55 17.60
CA ILE A 409 22.92 8.75 18.79
C ILE A 409 23.26 7.31 18.39
N ILE A 410 22.47 6.71 17.49
CA ILE A 410 22.54 5.26 17.20
C ILE A 410 22.84 5.01 15.72
N GLY A 411 22.04 5.57 14.81
CA GLY A 411 22.06 5.21 13.39
C GLY A 411 23.45 5.30 12.73
N LYS A 412 24.17 6.40 12.92
CA LYS A 412 25.51 6.61 12.34
C LYS A 412 26.59 5.65 12.84
N ASN A 413 26.36 5.02 14.00
CA ASN A 413 27.31 4.12 14.65
C ASN A 413 27.00 2.64 14.40
N LEU A 414 25.90 2.31 13.72
CA LEU A 414 25.45 0.93 13.54
C LEU A 414 26.49 0.04 12.87
N ASP A 415 27.18 0.53 11.84
CA ASP A 415 28.21 -0.25 11.16
C ASP A 415 29.44 -0.49 12.06
N THR A 416 29.81 0.52 12.86
CA THR A 416 30.86 0.38 13.88
C THR A 416 30.47 -0.67 14.92
N TYR A 417 29.23 -0.67 15.40
CA TYR A 417 28.73 -1.69 16.33
C TYR A 417 28.76 -3.09 15.69
N LYS A 418 28.29 -3.24 14.45
CA LYS A 418 28.36 -4.51 13.71
C LYS A 418 29.79 -5.03 13.61
N SER A 419 30.75 -4.17 13.28
CA SER A 419 32.17 -4.55 13.20
C SER A 419 32.69 -5.05 14.54
N LYS A 420 32.51 -4.28 15.62
CA LYS A 420 33.03 -4.65 16.95
C LYS A 420 32.43 -5.96 17.48
N ILE A 421 31.15 -6.22 17.24
CA ILE A 421 30.49 -7.47 17.65
C ILE A 421 31.09 -8.66 16.88
N ASN A 422 31.32 -8.52 15.57
CA ASN A 422 31.93 -9.58 14.78
C ASN A 422 33.38 -9.86 15.19
N ASP A 423 34.17 -8.80 15.45
CA ASP A 423 35.55 -8.95 15.93
C ASP A 423 35.60 -9.70 17.28
N ALA A 424 34.64 -9.45 18.18
CA ALA A 424 34.53 -10.18 19.43
C ALA A 424 34.17 -11.66 19.20
N LYS A 425 33.21 -11.95 18.31
CA LYS A 425 32.82 -13.33 17.97
C LYS A 425 33.98 -14.13 17.36
N ASP A 426 34.79 -13.49 16.52
CA ASP A 426 35.97 -14.12 15.95
C ASP A 426 36.98 -14.49 17.03
N LYS A 427 37.19 -13.63 18.04
CA LYS A 427 38.04 -13.95 19.20
C LYS A 427 37.45 -15.05 20.08
N ILE A 428 36.15 -15.04 20.32
CA ILE A 428 35.43 -16.08 21.08
C ILE A 428 35.61 -17.45 20.42
N SER A 429 35.57 -17.52 19.10
CA SER A 429 35.74 -18.78 18.35
C SER A 429 37.10 -19.46 18.56
N LYS A 430 38.10 -18.71 19.03
CA LYS A 430 39.46 -19.20 19.31
C LYS A 430 39.61 -19.79 20.71
N LEU A 431 38.62 -19.62 21.59
CA LEU A 431 38.64 -20.10 22.97
C LEU A 431 38.23 -21.58 23.07
N SER A 432 38.49 -22.19 24.23
CA SER A 432 37.92 -23.49 24.58
C SER A 432 36.40 -23.41 24.70
N PRO A 433 35.65 -24.54 24.56
CA PRO A 433 34.18 -24.52 24.64
C PRO A 433 33.62 -23.90 25.94
N GLU A 434 34.31 -24.09 27.07
CA GLU A 434 33.86 -23.52 28.36
C GLU A 434 34.10 -22.01 28.41
N SER A 435 35.27 -21.57 27.97
CA SER A 435 35.65 -20.16 27.91
C SER A 435 34.83 -19.39 26.87
N ALA A 436 34.57 -19.99 25.71
CA ALA A 436 33.70 -19.44 24.68
C ALA A 436 32.28 -19.20 25.19
N LYS A 437 31.71 -20.16 25.94
CA LYS A 437 30.38 -19.98 26.54
C LYS A 437 30.32 -18.79 27.51
N LYS A 438 31.32 -18.66 28.40
CA LYS A 438 31.43 -17.51 29.32
C LYS A 438 31.57 -16.19 28.57
N ALA A 439 32.35 -16.18 27.51
CA ALA A 439 32.57 -15.02 26.68
C ALA A 439 31.33 -14.58 25.88
N ASP A 440 30.54 -15.54 25.35
CA ASP A 440 29.25 -15.25 24.71
C ASP A 440 28.26 -14.61 25.70
N GLU A 441 28.22 -15.10 26.94
CA GLU A 441 27.41 -14.50 28.01
C GLU A 441 27.85 -13.06 28.29
N GLN A 442 29.16 -12.79 28.35
CA GLN A 442 29.71 -11.44 28.53
C GLN A 442 29.43 -10.51 27.34
N LEU A 443 29.58 -11.00 26.10
CA LEU A 443 29.27 -10.22 24.89
C LEU A 443 27.79 -9.80 24.87
N ASN A 444 26.87 -10.69 25.26
CA ASN A 444 25.44 -10.37 25.36
C ASN A 444 25.10 -9.30 26.41
N GLN A 445 25.99 -9.09 27.38
CA GLN A 445 25.86 -8.11 28.46
C GLN A 445 26.65 -6.82 28.22
N THR A 446 27.45 -6.75 27.14
CA THR A 446 28.24 -5.56 26.79
C THR A 446 27.32 -4.48 26.22
N SER A 447 27.10 -3.39 26.97
CA SER A 447 26.27 -2.27 26.54
C SER A 447 26.99 -1.40 25.48
N LEU A 448 26.19 -0.83 24.56
CA LEU A 448 26.66 0.07 23.48
C LEU A 448 26.44 1.55 23.78
N LEU A 449 25.62 1.88 24.79
CA LEU A 449 25.15 3.24 25.05
C LEU A 449 25.84 3.89 26.26
N VAL A 450 26.15 3.13 27.31
CA VAL A 450 26.73 3.64 28.56
C VAL A 450 27.55 2.53 29.23
N ALA A 451 28.67 2.91 29.84
CA ALA A 451 29.37 2.08 30.82
C ALA A 451 28.50 1.92 32.10
N ASP A 452 27.70 0.86 32.18
CA ASP A 452 26.91 0.55 33.39
C ASP A 452 27.72 -0.33 34.35
N VAL A 453 28.17 0.28 35.45
CA VAL A 453 29.01 -0.31 36.53
C VAL A 453 28.48 -1.65 37.09
N LYS A 454 27.22 -2.00 36.83
CA LYS A 454 26.59 -3.25 37.31
C LYS A 454 26.65 -4.43 36.33
N LEU A 455 27.13 -4.23 35.10
CA LEU A 455 27.27 -5.28 34.08
C LEU A 455 28.72 -5.78 33.99
N PRO A 456 28.99 -7.06 33.73
CA PRO A 456 30.33 -7.53 33.42
C PRO A 456 30.74 -7.00 32.04
N ASN A 457 31.81 -6.20 32.02
CA ASN A 457 32.38 -5.49 30.88
C ASN A 457 31.50 -4.32 30.38
N HIS A 458 31.91 -3.11 30.76
CA HIS A 458 31.26 -1.83 30.43
C HIS A 458 31.58 -1.32 29.02
N SER A 459 32.50 -1.97 28.30
CA SER A 459 32.94 -1.60 26.96
C SER A 459 33.47 -2.80 26.18
N PHE A 460 33.63 -2.64 24.86
CA PHE A 460 34.33 -3.64 24.04
C PHE A 460 35.82 -3.78 24.40
N ASP A 461 36.43 -2.76 24.99
CA ASP A 461 37.82 -2.81 25.41
C ASP A 461 37.96 -3.73 26.64
N GLU A 462 37.03 -3.61 27.60
CA GLU A 462 36.95 -4.53 28.74
C GLU A 462 36.60 -5.96 28.31
N LEU A 463 35.73 -6.12 27.31
CA LEU A 463 35.47 -7.43 26.71
C LEU A 463 36.75 -8.01 26.09
N ASP A 464 37.54 -7.23 25.35
CA ASP A 464 38.79 -7.69 24.75
C ASP A 464 39.81 -8.16 25.79
N GLU A 465 39.93 -7.45 26.91
CA GLU A 465 40.77 -7.87 28.04
C GLU A 465 40.26 -9.18 28.64
N SER A 466 38.95 -9.30 28.89
CA SER A 466 38.37 -10.53 29.43
C SER A 466 38.57 -11.73 28.51
N LEU A 467 38.49 -11.54 27.18
CA LEU A 467 38.77 -12.59 26.20
C LEU A 467 40.24 -13.04 26.23
N LYS A 468 41.18 -12.11 26.41
CA LYS A 468 42.61 -12.44 26.58
C LYS A 468 42.84 -13.24 27.85
N ASP A 469 42.19 -12.88 28.95
CA ASP A 469 42.30 -13.59 30.21
C ASP A 469 41.72 -15.00 30.13
N LEU A 470 40.56 -15.16 29.48
CA LEU A 470 39.97 -16.48 29.21
C LEU A 470 40.89 -17.37 28.37
N PHE A 471 41.53 -16.81 27.34
CA PHE A 471 42.50 -17.57 26.54
C PHE A 471 43.75 -17.96 27.35
N ASN A 472 44.21 -17.08 28.25
CA ASN A 472 45.30 -17.40 29.17
C ASN A 472 44.92 -18.53 30.14
N ILE A 473 43.67 -18.54 30.64
CA ILE A 473 43.13 -19.63 31.45
C ILE A 473 43.13 -20.95 30.65
N ASP A 474 42.72 -20.93 29.38
CA ASP A 474 42.75 -22.10 28.50
C ASP A 474 44.19 -22.62 28.33
N LYS A 475 45.18 -21.74 28.13
CA LYS A 475 46.59 -22.09 28.07
C LYS A 475 47.08 -22.75 29.36
N GLN A 476 46.73 -22.20 30.52
CA GLN A 476 47.13 -22.78 31.81
C GLN A 476 46.47 -24.15 32.06
N SER A 477 45.19 -24.28 31.73
CA SER A 477 44.46 -25.55 31.78
C SER A 477 45.13 -26.61 30.89
N ALA A 478 45.54 -26.22 29.68
CA ALA A 478 46.26 -27.11 28.77
C ALA A 478 47.62 -27.55 29.33
N LYS A 479 48.41 -26.64 29.92
CA LYS A 479 49.68 -27.00 30.58
C LYS A 479 49.48 -28.01 31.72
N ASN A 480 48.46 -27.81 32.55
CA ASN A 480 48.10 -28.76 33.62
C ASN A 480 47.70 -30.13 33.06
N LYS A 481 46.93 -30.14 31.96
CA LYS A 481 46.56 -31.36 31.25
C LYS A 481 47.77 -32.08 30.64
N ILE A 482 48.72 -31.35 30.07
CA ILE A 482 49.99 -31.89 29.57
C ILE A 482 50.77 -32.57 30.70
N ASN A 483 50.93 -31.90 31.85
CA ASN A 483 51.59 -32.49 33.02
C ASN A 483 50.91 -33.79 33.48
N THR A 484 49.58 -33.80 33.48
CA THR A 484 48.77 -34.96 33.87
C THR A 484 48.95 -36.13 32.89
N ILE A 485 48.85 -35.87 31.57
CA ILE A 485 49.02 -36.90 30.53
C ILE A 485 50.45 -37.44 30.53
N ALA A 486 51.45 -36.56 30.63
CA ALA A 486 52.85 -36.93 30.61
C ALA A 486 53.25 -37.82 31.81
N GLY A 487 52.63 -37.58 32.99
CA GLY A 487 52.80 -38.41 34.18
C GLY A 487 54.27 -38.69 34.53
N ALA A 488 54.59 -39.90 34.97
CA ALA A 488 55.97 -40.35 35.15
C ALA A 488 56.63 -40.86 33.86
N LYS A 489 55.90 -40.90 32.73
CA LYS A 489 56.32 -41.52 31.48
C LYS A 489 57.26 -40.65 30.65
N LEU A 490 57.10 -39.33 30.74
CA LEU A 490 58.03 -38.36 30.14
C LEU A 490 58.91 -37.73 31.22
N ASN A 491 60.17 -37.48 30.89
CA ASN A 491 61.08 -36.76 31.78
C ASN A 491 60.78 -35.25 31.79
N ASN A 492 61.38 -34.51 32.73
CA ASN A 492 61.12 -33.08 32.87
C ASN A 492 61.50 -32.28 31.63
N GLN A 493 62.58 -32.65 30.92
CA GLN A 493 63.01 -31.96 29.71
C GLN A 493 61.99 -32.13 28.56
N GLU A 494 61.42 -33.32 28.42
CA GLU A 494 60.38 -33.62 27.43
C GLU A 494 59.07 -32.89 27.75
N LYS A 495 58.66 -32.88 29.02
CA LYS A 495 57.49 -32.12 29.47
C LYS A 495 57.63 -30.62 29.18
N SER A 496 58.76 -30.03 29.54
CA SER A 496 59.02 -28.60 29.32
C SER A 496 58.98 -28.21 27.84
N LYS A 497 59.39 -29.10 26.92
CA LYS A 497 59.27 -28.84 25.48
C LYS A 497 57.81 -28.62 25.06
N PHE A 498 56.89 -29.45 25.54
CA PHE A 498 55.46 -29.31 25.19
C PHE A 498 54.79 -28.15 25.90
N ILE A 499 55.13 -27.89 27.16
CA ILE A 499 54.63 -26.73 27.90
C ILE A 499 55.04 -25.42 27.22
N ASN A 500 56.29 -25.30 26.81
CA ASN A 500 56.79 -24.10 26.13
C ASN A 500 56.11 -23.86 24.77
N LEU A 501 55.64 -24.92 24.09
CA LEU A 501 54.88 -24.77 22.84
C LEU A 501 53.52 -24.09 23.07
N ILE A 502 52.89 -24.28 24.24
CA ILE A 502 51.62 -23.62 24.56
C ILE A 502 51.80 -22.09 24.70
N ASP A 503 52.98 -21.67 25.15
CA ASP A 503 53.32 -20.25 25.33
C ASP A 503 53.76 -19.54 24.05
N ASP A 504 53.92 -20.27 22.94
CA ASP A 504 54.25 -19.66 21.65
C ASP A 504 53.12 -18.70 21.22
N PRO A 505 53.42 -17.43 20.86
CA PRO A 505 52.42 -16.48 20.37
C PRO A 505 51.65 -16.97 19.14
N LYS A 506 52.20 -17.91 18.36
CA LYS A 506 51.53 -18.51 17.20
C LYS A 506 50.45 -19.53 17.58
N VAL A 507 50.41 -19.95 18.84
CA VAL A 507 49.33 -20.74 19.44
C VAL A 507 48.30 -19.77 19.98
N ASP A 508 47.48 -19.26 19.06
CA ASP A 508 46.47 -18.21 19.26
C ASP A 508 45.03 -18.75 19.17
N ASP A 509 44.85 -20.07 19.08
CA ASP A 509 43.54 -20.72 19.11
C ASP A 509 43.56 -22.06 19.85
N TRP A 510 42.38 -22.51 20.27
CA TRP A 510 42.17 -23.76 20.99
C TRP A 510 42.49 -25.00 20.16
N SER A 511 42.34 -24.96 18.83
CA SER A 511 42.65 -26.10 17.96
C SER A 511 44.14 -26.42 18.00
N LYS A 512 45.01 -25.40 17.94
CA LYS A 512 46.46 -25.55 18.04
C LYS A 512 46.88 -26.06 19.42
N ILE A 513 46.17 -25.65 20.48
CA ILE A 513 46.37 -26.20 21.83
C ILE A 513 46.05 -27.69 21.87
N LEU A 514 44.95 -28.11 21.25
CA LEU A 514 44.57 -29.53 21.15
C LEU A 514 45.61 -30.35 20.37
N ASP A 515 46.15 -29.82 19.28
CA ASP A 515 47.21 -30.48 18.50
C ASP A 515 48.46 -30.75 19.36
N ILE A 516 48.82 -29.82 20.26
CA ILE A 516 49.94 -29.99 21.19
C ILE A 516 49.60 -31.07 22.21
N ILE A 517 48.39 -31.07 22.77
CA ILE A 517 47.93 -32.11 23.70
C ILE A 517 48.01 -33.50 23.04
N ASP A 518 47.62 -33.63 21.79
CA ASP A 518 47.67 -34.91 21.07
C ASP A 518 49.11 -35.36 20.79
N LYS A 519 50.03 -34.43 20.48
CA LYS A 519 51.47 -34.74 20.40
C LYS A 519 52.01 -35.31 21.71
N VAL A 520 51.55 -34.81 22.87
CA VAL A 520 51.93 -35.36 24.19
C VAL A 520 51.40 -36.78 24.36
N LYS A 521 50.12 -37.03 24.03
CA LYS A 521 49.54 -38.39 24.08
C LYS A 521 50.31 -39.38 23.20
N ILE A 522 50.72 -38.95 22.00
CA ILE A 522 51.52 -39.78 21.09
C ILE A 522 52.90 -40.07 21.69
N ALA A 523 53.55 -39.07 22.29
CA ALA A 523 54.86 -39.26 22.94
C ALA A 523 54.79 -40.23 24.11
N VAL A 524 53.77 -40.12 24.98
CA VAL A 524 53.50 -41.08 26.06
C VAL A 524 53.19 -42.46 25.49
N GLY A 525 52.35 -42.54 24.46
CA GLY A 525 52.02 -43.78 23.77
C GLY A 525 53.26 -44.50 23.22
N LYS A 526 54.22 -43.77 22.65
CA LYS A 526 55.51 -44.35 22.23
C LYS A 526 56.29 -44.96 23.39
N LYS A 527 56.33 -44.30 24.54
CA LYS A 527 56.99 -44.85 25.74
C LYS A 527 56.31 -46.11 26.25
N ASP A 528 54.98 -46.16 26.24
CA ASP A 528 54.26 -47.38 26.58
C ASP A 528 54.52 -48.52 25.59
N LEU A 529 54.63 -48.24 24.29
CA LEU A 529 55.00 -49.23 23.28
C LEU A 529 56.44 -49.73 23.49
N GLU A 530 57.38 -48.85 23.85
CA GLU A 530 58.75 -49.24 24.20
C GLU A 530 58.77 -50.19 25.39
N ASP A 531 58.05 -49.85 26.46
CA ASP A 531 57.94 -50.67 27.66
C ASP A 531 57.32 -52.04 27.34
N GLN A 532 56.24 -52.06 26.54
CA GLN A 532 55.60 -53.30 26.06
C GLN A 532 56.54 -54.15 25.21
N ALA A 533 57.35 -53.52 24.34
CA ALA A 533 58.32 -54.24 23.51
C ALA A 533 59.42 -54.89 24.35
N LYS A 534 59.92 -54.21 25.40
CA LYS A 534 60.98 -54.72 26.28
C LYS A 534 60.58 -55.95 27.09
N VAL A 535 59.29 -56.07 27.44
CA VAL A 535 58.76 -57.20 28.21
C VAL A 535 58.28 -58.36 27.33
N LEU A 536 58.43 -58.27 26.00
CA LEU A 536 58.16 -59.40 25.11
C LEU A 536 59.07 -60.58 25.47
N ASN A 537 58.49 -61.77 25.48
CA ASN A 537 59.09 -62.96 26.07
C ASN A 537 60.15 -63.61 25.15
N TYR A 538 61.04 -62.85 24.54
CA TYR A 538 62.16 -63.39 23.77
C TYR A 538 63.21 -64.05 24.69
N PRO A 539 63.95 -65.08 24.22
CA PRO A 539 64.95 -65.77 25.04
C PRO A 539 66.04 -64.85 25.63
N LEU A 540 66.50 -63.85 24.86
CA LEU A 540 67.46 -62.83 25.33
C LEU A 540 66.78 -61.59 25.93
N GLY A 541 65.45 -61.62 26.15
CA GLY A 541 64.68 -60.49 26.66
C GLY A 541 64.88 -59.23 25.82
N GLU A 542 65.10 -58.09 26.49
CA GLU A 542 65.35 -56.80 25.85
C GLU A 542 66.62 -56.75 24.98
N ASN A 543 67.57 -57.69 25.19
CA ASN A 543 68.81 -57.74 24.43
C ASN A 543 68.66 -58.40 23.06
N SER A 544 67.52 -59.03 22.77
CA SER A 544 67.22 -59.62 21.46
C SER A 544 67.24 -58.58 20.34
N ASN A 545 67.70 -59.00 19.15
CA ASN A 545 67.71 -58.13 17.97
C ASN A 545 66.28 -57.75 17.54
N ALA A 546 65.32 -58.65 17.78
CA ALA A 546 63.90 -58.42 17.54
C ALA A 546 63.35 -57.24 18.37
N VAL A 547 63.60 -57.20 19.69
CA VAL A 547 63.17 -56.09 20.54
C VAL A 547 63.86 -54.78 20.14
N LYS A 548 65.17 -54.80 19.87
CA LYS A 548 65.91 -53.62 19.39
C LYS A 548 65.33 -53.08 18.07
N SER A 549 64.94 -53.96 17.16
CA SER A 549 64.31 -53.58 15.90
C SER A 549 62.92 -52.96 16.10
N LEU A 550 62.09 -53.53 16.99
CA LEU A 550 60.78 -52.99 17.31
C LEU A 550 60.87 -51.59 17.96
N ILE A 551 61.81 -51.39 18.89
CA ILE A 551 62.06 -50.08 19.50
C ILE A 551 62.51 -49.06 18.44
N LYS A 552 63.36 -49.48 17.49
CA LYS A 552 63.76 -48.63 16.36
C LYS A 552 62.58 -48.26 15.46
N GLN A 553 61.64 -49.17 15.23
CA GLN A 553 60.40 -48.89 14.48
C GLN A 553 59.51 -47.88 15.22
N ILE A 554 59.30 -48.06 16.53
CA ILE A 554 58.50 -47.14 17.37
C ILE A 554 59.06 -45.70 17.30
N ASN A 555 60.39 -45.58 17.31
CA ASN A 555 61.11 -44.31 17.26
C ASN A 555 61.48 -43.85 15.84
N SER A 556 60.94 -44.49 14.82
CA SER A 556 61.20 -44.11 13.43
C SER A 556 60.69 -42.70 13.13
N ASN A 557 61.46 -41.97 12.33
CA ASN A 557 61.08 -40.69 11.75
C ASN A 557 60.78 -40.79 10.23
N GLY A 558 60.76 -42.01 9.68
CA GLY A 558 60.46 -42.29 8.27
C GLY A 558 58.97 -42.48 7.97
N ALA A 559 58.64 -43.21 6.89
CA ALA A 559 57.27 -43.47 6.47
C ALA A 559 56.40 -44.13 7.56
N ASP A 560 57.01 -44.97 8.41
CA ASP A 560 56.34 -45.68 9.50
C ASP A 560 56.27 -44.87 10.82
N LYS A 561 56.52 -43.56 10.77
CA LYS A 561 56.46 -42.70 11.95
C LYS A 561 55.09 -42.78 12.61
N ILE A 562 55.10 -43.04 13.92
CA ILE A 562 53.92 -42.97 14.78
C ILE A 562 53.71 -41.50 15.17
N ASP A 563 52.89 -40.79 14.39
CA ASP A 563 52.57 -39.36 14.52
C ASP A 563 51.06 -39.09 14.71
N ALA A 564 50.28 -40.16 14.91
CA ALA A 564 48.85 -40.10 15.17
C ALA A 564 48.48 -41.11 16.25
N ILE A 565 47.44 -40.80 17.04
CA ILE A 565 46.95 -41.67 18.12
C ILE A 565 46.53 -43.04 17.56
N GLN A 566 45.89 -43.08 16.39
CA GLN A 566 45.49 -44.33 15.74
C GLN A 566 46.69 -45.24 15.44
N LYS A 567 47.83 -44.67 15.02
CA LYS A 567 49.05 -45.43 14.75
C LYS A 567 49.67 -46.02 16.03
N VAL A 568 49.53 -45.33 17.17
CA VAL A 568 49.93 -45.88 18.48
C VAL A 568 49.12 -47.14 18.77
N GLU A 569 47.79 -47.08 18.59
CA GLU A 569 46.92 -48.22 18.85
C GLU A 569 47.14 -49.38 17.87
N SER A 570 47.34 -49.11 16.57
CA SER A 570 47.70 -50.15 15.59
C SER A 570 49.01 -50.85 15.97
N PHE A 571 50.01 -50.10 16.43
CA PHE A 571 51.28 -50.70 16.86
C PHE A 571 51.14 -51.50 18.16
N ARG A 572 50.28 -51.04 19.08
CA ARG A 572 49.94 -51.77 20.32
C ARG A 572 49.33 -53.14 20.00
N GLN A 573 48.41 -53.19 19.04
CA GLN A 573 47.83 -54.44 18.56
C GLN A 573 48.90 -55.36 17.97
N LYS A 574 49.80 -54.82 17.14
CA LYS A 574 50.95 -55.57 16.59
C LYS A 574 51.81 -56.19 17.71
N LEU A 575 52.15 -55.44 18.76
CA LEU A 575 52.94 -55.97 19.89
C LEU A 575 52.20 -57.10 20.64
N SER A 576 50.88 -56.97 20.83
CA SER A 576 50.05 -58.01 21.44
C SER A 576 50.07 -59.31 20.62
N GLU A 577 49.93 -59.21 19.30
CA GLU A 577 49.99 -60.38 18.41
C GLU A 577 51.37 -61.03 18.40
N LEU A 578 52.43 -60.22 18.36
CA LEU A 578 53.80 -60.71 18.48
C LEU A 578 54.00 -61.47 19.80
N SER A 579 53.55 -60.90 20.93
CA SER A 579 53.63 -61.54 22.25
C SER A 579 53.00 -62.94 22.26
N ARG A 580 51.80 -63.08 21.68
CA ARG A 580 51.13 -64.39 21.54
C ARG A 580 51.98 -65.37 20.74
N LYS A 581 52.47 -64.95 19.57
CA LYS A 581 53.24 -65.80 18.66
C LYS A 581 54.60 -66.20 19.23
N ILE A 582 55.28 -65.30 19.94
CA ILE A 582 56.54 -65.59 20.64
C ILE A 582 56.31 -66.67 21.70
N ASN A 583 55.23 -66.57 22.48
CA ASN A 583 54.89 -67.57 23.48
C ASN A 583 54.58 -68.93 22.86
N ASP A 584 53.87 -68.98 21.73
CA ASP A 584 53.61 -70.21 20.99
C ASP A 584 54.92 -70.85 20.48
N ALA A 585 55.81 -70.04 19.89
CA ALA A 585 57.13 -70.50 19.44
C ALA A 585 57.94 -71.08 20.61
N ARG A 586 57.98 -70.40 21.76
CA ARG A 586 58.71 -70.87 22.95
C ARG A 586 58.17 -72.19 23.49
N LYS A 587 56.84 -72.35 23.56
CA LYS A 587 56.21 -73.60 24.00
C LYS A 587 56.55 -74.79 23.10
N LEU A 588 56.74 -74.54 21.80
CA LEU A 588 57.16 -75.57 20.85
C LEU A 588 58.65 -75.87 21.00
N ILE A 589 59.50 -74.83 21.01
CA ILE A 589 60.95 -74.96 21.11
C ILE A 589 61.33 -75.72 22.39
N SER A 590 60.69 -75.43 23.52
CA SER A 590 60.99 -76.08 24.81
C SER A 590 60.80 -77.60 24.83
N LYS A 591 60.11 -78.17 23.82
CA LYS A 591 59.88 -79.62 23.69
C LYS A 591 60.96 -80.34 22.88
N LEU A 592 61.90 -79.60 22.30
CA LEU A 592 62.95 -80.13 21.41
C LEU A 592 64.22 -80.51 22.18
N SER A 593 65.16 -81.19 21.50
CA SER A 593 66.50 -81.43 22.04
C SER A 593 67.27 -80.14 22.36
N LYS A 594 68.18 -80.17 23.34
CA LYS A 594 68.95 -78.99 23.79
C LYS A 594 69.70 -78.27 22.65
N SER A 595 70.26 -79.03 21.70
CA SER A 595 70.96 -78.45 20.55
C SER A 595 70.01 -77.66 19.65
N LYS A 596 68.80 -78.20 19.36
CA LYS A 596 67.78 -77.52 18.56
C LYS A 596 67.09 -76.38 19.30
N GLN A 597 66.98 -76.46 20.63
CA GLN A 597 66.55 -75.34 21.45
C GLN A 597 67.47 -74.13 21.29
N THR A 598 68.79 -74.33 21.36
CA THR A 598 69.74 -73.22 21.18
C THR A 598 69.64 -72.61 19.78
N GLU A 599 69.60 -73.43 18.72
CA GLU A 599 69.48 -72.96 17.33
C GLU A 599 68.21 -72.12 17.11
N LEU A 600 67.04 -72.66 17.47
CA LEU A 600 65.75 -71.99 17.22
C LEU A 600 65.50 -70.83 18.19
N ASN A 601 66.06 -70.84 19.40
CA ASN A 601 66.02 -69.67 20.28
C ASN A 601 66.87 -68.52 19.73
N ASN A 602 68.00 -68.80 19.07
CA ASN A 602 68.77 -67.77 18.38
C ASN A 602 67.95 -67.16 17.24
N GLU A 603 67.30 -67.98 16.40
CA GLU A 603 66.41 -67.49 15.34
C GLU A 603 65.20 -66.72 15.89
N LEU A 604 64.65 -67.15 17.04
CA LEU A 604 63.57 -66.43 17.72
C LEU A 604 64.01 -65.02 18.14
N ASN A 605 65.25 -64.85 18.61
CA ASN A 605 65.78 -63.54 18.98
C ASN A 605 65.94 -62.56 17.80
N ASP A 606 65.84 -63.05 16.55
CA ASP A 606 65.91 -62.25 15.32
C ASP A 606 64.54 -62.05 14.63
N ALA A 607 63.50 -62.78 15.06
CA ALA A 607 62.16 -62.77 14.46
C ALA A 607 61.34 -61.54 14.90
N ASN A 608 61.56 -60.41 14.26
CA ASN A 608 60.98 -59.10 14.61
C ASN A 608 59.60 -58.78 13.99
N ASP A 609 59.01 -59.71 13.25
CA ASP A 609 57.71 -59.57 12.60
C ASP A 609 56.92 -60.89 12.63
N LEU A 610 55.62 -60.82 12.29
CA LEU A 610 54.73 -61.97 12.35
C LEU A 610 55.08 -63.04 11.32
N ASP A 611 55.60 -62.67 10.16
CA ASP A 611 55.93 -63.62 9.09
C ASP A 611 57.12 -64.49 9.50
N LYS A 612 58.18 -63.87 10.03
CA LYS A 612 59.33 -64.57 10.59
C LYS A 612 58.94 -65.47 11.75
N LEU A 613 58.07 -65.00 12.65
CA LEU A 613 57.57 -65.83 13.76
C LEU A 613 56.76 -67.03 13.27
N ASN A 614 55.88 -66.83 12.28
CA ASN A 614 55.09 -67.92 11.71
C ASN A 614 55.98 -68.96 11.00
N LEU A 615 57.00 -68.51 10.26
CA LEU A 615 57.99 -69.40 9.64
C LEU A 615 58.77 -70.18 10.69
N LEU A 616 59.21 -69.53 11.77
CA LEU A 616 59.92 -70.17 12.86
C LEU A 616 59.05 -71.20 13.59
N ILE A 617 57.78 -70.87 13.86
CA ILE A 617 56.81 -71.80 14.46
C ILE A 617 56.63 -73.03 13.57
N LYS A 618 56.53 -72.86 12.25
CA LYS A 618 56.45 -73.97 11.30
C LYS A 618 57.72 -74.83 11.36
N LYS A 619 58.90 -74.21 11.31
CA LYS A 619 60.19 -74.91 11.41
C LYS A 619 60.32 -75.69 12.72
N ALA A 620 59.95 -75.09 13.85
CA ALA A 620 59.98 -75.74 15.16
C ALA A 620 59.05 -76.96 15.21
N ASN A 621 57.85 -76.88 14.62
CA ASN A 621 56.94 -78.02 14.50
C ASN A 621 57.49 -79.15 13.61
N ASP A 622 58.09 -78.80 12.48
CA ASP A 622 58.66 -79.80 11.57
C ASP A 622 59.84 -80.54 12.22
N VAL A 623 60.70 -79.81 12.94
CA VAL A 623 61.79 -80.39 13.74
C VAL A 623 61.23 -81.29 14.86
N PHE A 624 60.19 -80.83 15.57
CA PHE A 624 59.54 -81.63 16.62
C PHE A 624 59.01 -82.96 16.08
N LYS A 625 58.32 -82.94 14.94
CA LYS A 625 57.82 -84.16 14.27
C LYS A 625 58.97 -85.09 13.86
N ALA A 626 60.05 -84.54 13.31
CA ALA A 626 61.22 -85.33 12.92
C ALA A 626 61.91 -86.00 14.13
N GLU A 627 62.04 -85.28 15.26
CA GLU A 627 62.58 -85.84 16.50
C GLU A 627 61.66 -86.94 17.07
N GLN A 628 60.33 -86.77 17.03
CA GLN A 628 59.38 -87.83 17.42
C GLN A 628 59.49 -89.08 16.54
N ILE A 629 59.57 -88.92 15.22
CA ILE A 629 59.75 -90.05 14.29
C ILE A 629 61.08 -90.78 14.58
N LYS A 630 62.14 -90.03 14.88
CA LYS A 630 63.45 -90.62 15.22
C LYS A 630 63.42 -91.38 16.55
N ALA A 631 62.73 -90.84 17.57
CA ALA A 631 62.54 -91.52 18.85
C ALA A 631 61.70 -92.79 18.71
N LEU A 632 60.60 -92.74 17.96
CA LEU A 632 59.77 -93.91 17.66
C LEU A 632 60.55 -95.00 16.90
N LYS A 633 61.40 -94.60 15.94
CA LYS A 633 62.29 -95.55 15.25
C LYS A 633 63.30 -96.20 16.19
N SER A 634 63.89 -95.46 17.13
CA SER A 634 64.81 -96.04 18.12
C SER A 634 64.15 -96.88 19.21
N GLU A 635 62.82 -96.84 19.35
CA GLU A 635 62.05 -97.73 20.23
C GLU A 635 61.55 -98.99 19.49
N LEU A 636 61.54 -98.97 18.15
CA LEU A 636 61.13 -100.08 17.28
C LEU A 636 62.31 -100.96 16.81
N ASP A 637 63.51 -100.37 16.73
CA ASP A 637 64.80 -101.05 16.55
C ASP A 637 65.36 -101.50 17.91
#